data_AF-A0A2R4TAH4-F1
#
_entry.id   AF-A0A2R4TAH4-F1
#
_cell.length_a   1.000
_cell.length_b   1.000
_cell.length_c   1.000
_cell.angle_alpha   90.00
_cell.angle_beta   90.00
_cell.angle_gamma   90.00
#
_symmetry.space_group_name_H-M   'P 1'
#
loop_
_entity.id
_entity.type
_entity.pdbx_description
1 polymer ?
#
loop_
_entity_poly.entity_id
_entity_poly.type
_entity_poly.pdbx_seq_one_letter_code
_entity_poly.pdbx_strand_id
1 'polypeptide(L)'
;MEFVRYETYTPVERPTYQQELDEVVRNVGRRTRDSVERQGVGRAVRTAHGKTYGLMKATVTVGELPESYAQGIFARTGAYDAVVRYSNGLGHLRADSLLGAACGMGIKMFGVPGESLLSDEAEATTFDLNLINNKVFFANTAYDYMVIEELFGELPDALVNPARRKSWMGEFLTRRGTLRTSDEWLWDELFAMLSFTQVPRQNLLSYAYNSMGAFRYGDHIAKVRTVPVSPVAHLAVDVRADGEAFRNTLVAEAGERDHGFELQVQLNTDLTRMPVDNTSVEWPEQLSPWVTVAHIAIPRQDIGGEENLAAADGTSITPWRTREDHRPIGEIQRVREEVYRRSSIERHRLNGQPRVEPASSSELLD
;
A
#
# COMPACT_ATOMS: atom_id res chain seq x y z
N MET A 1 -13.20 -25.16 -9.37
CA MET A 1 -13.61 -23.90 -8.71
C MET A 1 -13.96 -22.93 -9.82
N GLU A 2 -15.14 -22.33 -9.79
CA GLU A 2 -15.55 -21.37 -10.81
C GLU A 2 -15.20 -19.97 -10.32
N PHE A 3 -14.36 -19.26 -11.07
CA PHE A 3 -13.93 -17.91 -10.74
C PHE A 3 -14.84 -16.88 -11.39
N VAL A 4 -15.16 -15.82 -10.65
CA VAL A 4 -15.96 -14.71 -11.16
C VAL A 4 -15.22 -14.06 -12.33
N ARG A 5 -15.95 -13.92 -13.44
CA ARG A 5 -15.49 -13.22 -14.64
C ARG A 5 -15.55 -11.71 -14.40
N TYR A 6 -14.49 -11.00 -14.75
CA TYR A 6 -14.42 -9.54 -14.57
C TYR A 6 -15.60 -8.82 -15.23
N GLU A 7 -16.05 -9.28 -16.39
CA GLU A 7 -17.13 -8.66 -17.15
C GLU A 7 -18.50 -8.72 -16.44
N THR A 8 -18.64 -9.59 -15.43
CA THR A 8 -19.86 -9.71 -14.62
C THR A 8 -19.87 -8.78 -13.42
N TYR A 9 -18.72 -8.19 -13.06
CA TYR A 9 -18.64 -7.25 -11.97
C TYR A 9 -19.16 -5.88 -12.40
N THR A 10 -20.15 -5.39 -11.64
CA THR A 10 -20.70 -4.05 -11.80
C THR A 10 -20.24 -3.20 -10.62
N PRO A 11 -19.40 -2.18 -10.85
CA PRO A 11 -18.96 -1.29 -9.77
C PRO A 11 -20.14 -0.57 -9.13
N VAL A 12 -20.06 -0.36 -7.82
CA VAL A 12 -20.98 0.58 -7.15
C VAL A 12 -20.61 2.01 -7.55
N GLU A 13 -21.57 2.74 -8.11
CA GLU A 13 -21.43 4.15 -8.46
C GLU A 13 -22.22 5.03 -7.50
N ARG A 14 -21.50 5.76 -6.64
CA ARG A 14 -22.10 6.73 -5.73
C ARG A 14 -22.22 8.09 -6.44
N PRO A 15 -23.39 8.75 -6.43
CA PRO A 15 -23.55 10.05 -7.09
C PRO A 15 -22.67 11.15 -6.49
N THR A 16 -22.23 10.99 -5.24
CA THR A 16 -21.34 11.93 -4.55
C THR A 16 -19.86 11.66 -4.77
N TYR A 17 -19.49 10.56 -5.45
CA TYR A 17 -18.10 10.10 -5.59
C TYR A 17 -17.17 11.19 -6.12
N GLN A 18 -17.52 11.85 -7.23
CA GLN A 18 -16.63 12.84 -7.84
C GLN A 18 -16.41 14.06 -6.93
N GLN A 19 -17.47 14.54 -6.28
CA GLN A 19 -17.38 15.67 -5.34
C GLN A 19 -16.48 15.32 -4.14
N GLU A 20 -16.63 14.11 -3.58
CA GLU A 20 -15.83 13.61 -2.47
C GLU A 20 -14.36 13.40 -2.89
N LEU A 21 -14.11 12.85 -4.08
CA LEU A 21 -12.78 12.68 -4.64
C LEU A 21 -12.07 14.04 -4.80
N ASP A 22 -12.76 15.04 -5.33
CA ASP A 22 -12.20 16.38 -5.48
C ASP A 22 -11.80 16.99 -4.12
N GLU A 23 -12.58 16.70 -3.07
CA GLU A 23 -12.28 17.14 -1.71
C GLU A 23 -11.08 16.40 -1.11
N VAL A 24 -11.02 15.07 -1.28
CA VAL A 24 -9.85 14.26 -0.92
C VAL A 24 -8.58 14.80 -1.59
N VAL A 25 -8.62 15.07 -2.89
CA VAL A 25 -7.49 15.62 -3.65
C VAL A 25 -7.04 16.98 -3.11
N ARG A 26 -7.98 17.87 -2.80
CA ARG A 26 -7.67 19.17 -2.17
C ARG A 26 -7.02 18.99 -0.80
N ASN A 27 -7.52 18.06 0.00
CA ASN A 27 -7.00 17.76 1.34
C ASN A 27 -5.59 17.17 1.29
N VAL A 28 -5.34 16.18 0.42
CA VAL A 28 -4.01 15.60 0.18
C VAL A 28 -3.01 16.67 -0.23
N GLY A 29 -3.38 17.55 -1.17
CA GLY A 29 -2.52 18.65 -1.60
C GLY A 29 -2.18 19.61 -0.47
N ARG A 30 -3.19 20.03 0.32
CA ARG A 30 -2.98 20.88 1.51
C ARG A 30 -2.08 20.20 2.53
N ARG A 31 -2.38 18.96 2.91
CA ARG A 31 -1.63 18.22 3.91
C ARG A 31 -0.18 17.95 3.48
N THR A 32 0.04 17.71 2.19
CA THR A 32 1.40 17.56 1.64
C THR A 32 2.20 18.86 1.81
N ARG A 33 1.61 20.03 1.51
CA ARG A 33 2.25 21.34 1.78
C ARG A 33 2.54 21.55 3.26
N ASP A 34 1.53 21.39 4.10
CA ASP A 34 1.64 21.62 5.54
C ASP A 34 2.63 20.66 6.20
N SER A 35 2.98 19.55 5.53
CA SER A 35 3.93 18.57 6.06
C SER A 35 5.36 19.13 6.18
N VAL A 36 5.73 20.13 5.38
CA VAL A 36 7.05 20.79 5.44
C VAL A 36 7.29 21.38 6.84
N GLU A 37 6.32 22.15 7.33
CA GLU A 37 6.37 22.76 8.65
C GLU A 37 6.07 21.72 9.74
N ARG A 38 5.01 20.93 9.59
CA ARG A 38 4.56 19.98 10.63
C ARG A 38 5.58 18.91 10.95
N GLN A 39 6.37 18.45 9.99
CA GLN A 39 7.40 17.44 10.23
C GLN A 39 8.76 18.05 10.61
N GLY A 40 8.98 19.35 10.35
CA GLY A 40 10.21 20.04 10.76
C GLY A 40 11.48 19.57 10.03
N VAL A 41 11.36 18.83 8.94
CA VAL A 41 12.50 18.29 8.16
C VAL A 41 12.84 19.10 6.90
N GLY A 42 12.21 20.27 6.72
CA GLY A 42 12.50 21.18 5.60
C GLY A 42 12.07 20.69 4.22
N ARG A 43 11.28 19.61 4.15
CA ARG A 43 10.77 19.01 2.91
C ARG A 43 9.38 18.44 3.11
N ALA A 44 8.63 18.29 2.01
CA ALA A 44 7.33 17.67 2.02
C ALA A 44 7.44 16.13 2.11
N VAL A 45 6.60 15.54 2.95
CA VAL A 45 6.50 14.08 3.16
C VAL A 45 5.19 13.52 2.63
N ARG A 46 5.13 12.20 2.49
CA ARG A 46 3.90 11.49 2.07
C ARG A 46 2.85 11.60 3.17
N THR A 47 1.58 11.80 2.80
CA THR A 47 0.45 11.96 3.76
C THR A 47 0.07 10.66 4.48
N ALA A 48 0.49 9.52 3.93
CA ALA A 48 0.58 8.21 4.56
C ALA A 48 1.94 7.59 4.19
N HIS A 49 2.42 6.59 4.93
CA HIS A 49 3.73 5.97 4.67
C HIS A 49 4.90 6.97 4.62
N GLY A 50 4.85 7.98 5.50
CA GLY A 50 5.76 9.12 5.51
C GLY A 50 7.21 8.72 5.76
N LYS A 51 7.44 7.79 6.70
CA LYS A 51 8.78 7.29 7.06
C LYS A 51 9.14 6.09 6.19
N THR A 52 10.22 6.22 5.41
CA THR A 52 10.82 5.13 4.66
C THR A 52 11.81 4.38 5.56
N TYR A 53 11.74 3.06 5.55
CA TYR A 53 12.72 2.21 6.25
C TYR A 53 13.88 1.80 5.34
N GLY A 54 13.61 1.56 4.06
CA GLY A 54 14.63 1.27 3.06
C GLY A 54 14.03 0.99 1.69
N LEU A 55 14.88 1.01 0.67
CA LEU A 55 14.59 0.62 -0.71
C LEU A 55 15.58 -0.47 -1.12
N MET A 56 15.08 -1.63 -1.53
CA MET A 56 15.91 -2.80 -1.83
C MET A 56 15.78 -3.19 -3.29
N LYS A 57 16.89 -3.46 -3.97
CA LYS A 57 16.90 -4.12 -5.28
C LYS A 57 16.32 -5.52 -5.17
N ALA A 58 15.54 -5.93 -6.16
CA ALA A 58 14.88 -7.22 -6.21
C ALA A 58 14.72 -7.71 -7.66
N THR A 59 14.31 -8.97 -7.80
CA THR A 59 13.89 -9.54 -9.08
C THR A 59 12.57 -10.28 -8.87
N VAL A 60 11.59 -10.03 -9.71
CA VAL A 60 10.29 -10.72 -9.70
C VAL A 60 10.25 -11.72 -10.84
N THR A 61 10.18 -13.01 -10.55
CA THR A 61 10.19 -14.09 -11.53
C THR A 61 8.83 -14.76 -11.61
N VAL A 62 8.18 -14.66 -12.78
CA VAL A 62 6.93 -15.33 -13.11
C VAL A 62 7.25 -16.71 -13.67
N GLY A 63 6.68 -17.75 -13.07
CA GLY A 63 6.80 -19.15 -13.51
C GLY A 63 5.67 -19.59 -14.45
N GLU A 64 5.59 -20.88 -14.72
CA GLU A 64 4.43 -21.47 -15.39
C GLU A 64 3.24 -21.52 -14.44
N LEU A 65 2.07 -21.07 -14.91
CA LEU A 65 0.86 -20.95 -14.09
C LEU A 65 -0.34 -21.62 -14.77
N PRO A 66 -1.34 -22.10 -14.00
CA PRO A 66 -2.63 -22.48 -14.56
C PRO A 66 -3.27 -21.32 -15.32
N GLU A 67 -4.08 -21.61 -16.34
CA GLU A 67 -4.67 -20.61 -17.25
C GLU A 67 -5.37 -19.45 -16.52
N SER A 68 -6.15 -19.73 -15.48
CA SER A 68 -6.84 -18.70 -14.69
C SER A 68 -5.90 -17.75 -13.94
N TYR A 69 -4.66 -18.18 -13.70
CA TYR A 69 -3.60 -17.42 -13.04
C TYR A 69 -2.56 -16.86 -14.04
N ALA A 70 -2.54 -17.34 -15.28
CA ALA A 70 -1.66 -16.87 -16.33
C ALA A 70 -2.27 -15.64 -17.06
N GLN A 71 -2.47 -14.52 -16.35
CA GLN A 71 -3.19 -13.34 -16.86
C GLN A 71 -2.33 -12.06 -16.89
N GLY A 72 -2.51 -11.22 -17.92
CA GLY A 72 -1.76 -9.96 -18.10
C GLY A 72 -0.25 -10.16 -17.98
N ILE A 73 0.41 -9.44 -17.06
CA ILE A 73 1.86 -9.57 -16.83
C ILE A 73 2.28 -10.97 -16.34
N PHE A 74 1.36 -11.79 -15.82
CA PHE A 74 1.61 -13.16 -15.39
C PHE A 74 1.35 -14.20 -16.48
N ALA A 75 0.92 -13.77 -17.68
CA ALA A 75 0.59 -14.67 -18.79
C ALA A 75 1.81 -15.34 -19.44
N ARG A 76 3.02 -14.86 -19.17
CA ARG A 76 4.27 -15.40 -19.72
C ARG A 76 5.31 -15.52 -18.63
N THR A 77 6.07 -16.62 -18.67
CA THR A 77 7.24 -16.79 -17.81
C THR A 77 8.27 -15.71 -18.11
N GLY A 78 8.93 -15.20 -17.08
CA GLY A 78 9.94 -14.17 -17.25
C GLY A 78 10.42 -13.61 -15.93
N ALA A 79 11.42 -12.73 -15.99
CA ALA A 79 11.93 -12.02 -14.83
C ALA A 79 11.87 -10.51 -15.07
N TYR A 80 11.42 -9.79 -14.05
CA TYR A 80 11.40 -8.33 -14.02
C TYR A 80 12.42 -7.84 -13.00
N ASP A 81 13.28 -6.93 -13.42
CA ASP A 81 14.05 -6.10 -12.50
C ASP A 81 13.08 -5.30 -11.62
N ALA A 82 13.40 -5.11 -10.34
CA ALA A 82 12.48 -4.49 -9.40
C ALA A 82 13.19 -3.77 -8.24
N VAL A 83 12.45 -2.91 -7.57
CA VAL A 83 12.77 -2.41 -6.23
C VAL A 83 11.61 -2.61 -5.27
N VAL A 84 11.93 -2.81 -3.99
CA VAL A 84 10.98 -2.97 -2.89
C VAL A 84 11.22 -1.88 -1.84
N ARG A 85 10.22 -1.03 -1.61
CA ARG A 85 10.24 0.02 -0.59
C ARG A 85 9.47 -0.43 0.65
N TYR A 86 10.11 -0.35 1.81
CA TYR A 86 9.46 -0.55 3.10
C TYR A 86 9.20 0.78 3.80
N SER A 87 8.07 0.89 4.51
CA SER A 87 7.67 2.12 5.21
C SER A 87 6.73 1.85 6.38
N ASN A 88 6.55 2.85 7.25
CA ASN A 88 5.49 2.84 8.26
C ASN A 88 4.11 3.01 7.60
N GLY A 89 3.02 3.05 8.38
CA GLY A 89 1.66 3.31 7.86
C GLY A 89 1.23 4.79 7.91
N LEU A 90 1.74 5.58 8.85
CA LEU A 90 1.32 6.97 9.07
C LEU A 90 2.10 7.99 8.23
N GLY A 91 1.55 9.18 8.03
CA GLY A 91 2.20 10.31 7.34
C GLY A 91 3.22 11.09 8.19
N HIS A 92 3.91 10.43 9.13
CA HIS A 92 4.76 11.08 10.13
C HIS A 92 6.18 10.52 10.15
N LEU A 93 7.15 11.39 10.45
CA LEU A 93 8.57 11.08 10.65
C LEU A 93 8.91 11.08 12.15
N ARG A 94 8.30 10.18 12.92
CA ARG A 94 8.55 10.04 14.37
C ARG A 94 9.34 8.76 14.68
N ALA A 95 9.73 8.59 15.93
CA ALA A 95 10.26 7.32 16.43
C ALA A 95 9.25 6.18 16.20
N ASP A 96 9.74 4.98 15.89
CA ASP A 96 8.92 3.83 15.48
C ASP A 96 7.88 3.39 16.54
N SER A 97 8.17 3.64 17.81
CA SER A 97 7.23 3.47 18.94
C SER A 97 5.97 4.32 18.83
N LEU A 98 6.01 5.42 18.09
CA LEU A 98 4.92 6.38 17.91
C LEU A 98 4.16 6.22 16.59
N LEU A 99 4.57 5.30 15.71
CA LEU A 99 4.07 5.22 14.33
C LEU A 99 3.01 4.14 14.08
N GLY A 100 2.55 3.44 15.12
CA GLY A 100 1.65 2.29 14.97
C GLY A 100 2.32 1.06 14.34
N ALA A 101 1.59 -0.05 14.23
CA ALA A 101 2.14 -1.33 13.75
C ALA A 101 1.98 -1.57 12.24
N ALA A 102 1.25 -0.68 11.56
CA ALA A 102 1.07 -0.74 10.12
C ALA A 102 2.42 -0.47 9.42
N CYS A 103 2.80 -1.35 8.50
CA CYS A 103 3.97 -1.23 7.64
C CYS A 103 3.60 -1.55 6.20
N GLY A 104 4.09 -0.74 5.26
CA GLY A 104 3.86 -0.90 3.83
C GLY A 104 5.03 -1.56 3.12
N MET A 105 4.72 -2.35 2.09
CA MET A 105 5.65 -2.88 1.08
C MET A 105 5.18 -2.36 -0.28
N GLY A 106 5.95 -1.47 -0.89
CA GLY A 106 5.77 -1.04 -2.27
C GLY A 106 6.73 -1.80 -3.18
N ILE A 107 6.24 -2.37 -4.27
CA ILE A 107 7.06 -3.07 -5.26
C ILE A 107 6.93 -2.30 -6.56
N LYS A 108 8.05 -1.96 -7.19
CA LYS A 108 8.12 -1.39 -8.54
C LYS A 108 8.89 -2.36 -9.41
N MET A 109 8.25 -2.88 -10.45
CA MET A 109 8.85 -3.70 -11.50
C MET A 109 9.14 -2.83 -12.73
N PHE A 110 10.26 -3.06 -13.38
CA PHE A 110 10.73 -2.29 -14.53
C PHE A 110 10.55 -3.06 -15.85
N GLY A 111 10.52 -2.33 -16.96
CA GLY A 111 10.48 -2.91 -18.30
C GLY A 111 9.22 -3.71 -18.62
N VAL A 112 8.11 -3.44 -17.92
CA VAL A 112 6.84 -4.12 -18.13
C VAL A 112 6.11 -3.46 -19.31
N PRO A 113 5.86 -4.19 -20.42
CA PRO A 113 5.28 -3.61 -21.62
C PRO A 113 3.80 -3.24 -21.45
N GLY A 114 3.29 -2.46 -22.39
CA GLY A 114 1.90 -1.99 -22.41
C GLY A 114 1.73 -0.60 -21.81
N GLU A 115 0.57 0.01 -22.08
CA GLU A 115 0.21 1.34 -21.60
C GLU A 115 -0.09 1.31 -20.10
N SER A 116 0.47 2.28 -19.38
CA SER A 116 0.17 2.51 -17.96
C SER A 116 -1.20 3.15 -17.82
N LEU A 117 -2.00 2.71 -16.84
CA LEU A 117 -3.30 3.32 -16.55
C LEU A 117 -3.20 4.69 -15.85
N LEU A 118 -2.01 5.12 -15.42
CA LEU A 118 -1.83 6.45 -14.85
C LEU A 118 -1.79 7.49 -15.97
N SER A 119 -2.85 8.27 -16.10
CA SER A 119 -3.13 9.14 -17.26
C SER A 119 -2.02 10.12 -17.65
N ASP A 120 -1.21 10.62 -16.70
CA ASP A 120 -0.11 11.55 -16.99
C ASP A 120 1.28 10.89 -17.10
N GLU A 121 1.33 9.56 -17.06
CA GLU A 121 2.51 8.71 -17.22
C GLU A 121 2.17 7.47 -18.06
N ALA A 122 1.35 7.61 -19.12
CA ALA A 122 0.87 6.50 -19.95
C ALA A 122 2.00 5.68 -20.60
N GLU A 123 3.13 6.33 -20.91
CA GLU A 123 4.33 5.71 -21.49
C GLU A 123 5.25 5.04 -20.45
N ALA A 124 4.93 5.13 -19.15
CA ALA A 124 5.74 4.51 -18.11
C ALA A 124 5.77 2.99 -18.25
N THR A 125 6.98 2.44 -18.30
CA THR A 125 7.21 0.98 -18.39
C THR A 125 7.32 0.32 -17.02
N THR A 126 6.96 1.03 -15.94
CA THR A 126 6.95 0.50 -14.57
C THR A 126 5.61 -0.15 -14.23
N PHE A 127 5.62 -1.20 -13.42
CA PHE A 127 4.43 -1.81 -12.84
C PHE A 127 4.57 -1.81 -11.32
N ASP A 128 3.59 -1.23 -10.64
CA ASP A 128 3.66 -0.97 -9.21
C ASP A 128 2.60 -1.75 -8.43
N LEU A 129 3.00 -2.31 -7.29
CA LEU A 129 2.11 -2.86 -6.28
C LEU A 129 2.35 -2.12 -4.97
N ASN A 130 1.30 -1.74 -4.27
CA ASN A 130 1.44 -1.27 -2.89
C ASN A 130 0.59 -2.14 -1.97
N LEU A 131 1.27 -2.72 -0.99
CA LEU A 131 0.75 -3.72 -0.08
C LEU A 131 1.00 -3.24 1.37
N ILE A 132 0.21 -3.75 2.32
CA ILE A 132 0.36 -3.45 3.75
C ILE A 132 0.30 -4.74 4.57
N ASN A 133 0.93 -4.75 5.74
CA ASN A 133 0.97 -5.90 6.65
C ASN A 133 -0.36 -6.18 7.39
N ASN A 134 -1.50 -6.03 6.71
CA ASN A 134 -2.81 -6.41 7.21
C ASN A 134 -3.71 -6.86 6.05
N LYS A 135 -4.68 -7.73 6.33
CA LYS A 135 -5.53 -8.37 5.30
C LYS A 135 -6.71 -7.53 4.85
N VAL A 136 -7.16 -6.60 5.70
CA VAL A 136 -8.34 -5.76 5.50
C VAL A 136 -7.98 -4.28 5.65
N PHE A 137 -8.84 -3.43 5.11
CA PHE A 137 -8.75 -1.98 5.26
C PHE A 137 -10.02 -1.42 5.89
N PHE A 138 -9.92 -0.18 6.37
CA PHE A 138 -10.94 0.46 7.18
C PHE A 138 -11.57 1.66 6.49
N ALA A 139 -11.53 1.69 5.14
CA ALA A 139 -12.18 2.70 4.33
C ALA A 139 -12.72 2.08 3.04
N ASN A 140 -14.00 2.30 2.74
CA ASN A 140 -14.65 1.73 1.57
C ASN A 140 -15.01 2.78 0.50
N THR A 141 -15.15 4.05 0.92
CA THR A 141 -15.55 5.16 0.05
C THR A 141 -14.54 6.31 0.06
N ALA A 142 -14.68 7.23 -0.91
CA ALA A 142 -13.93 8.49 -0.92
C ALA A 142 -14.19 9.31 0.34
N TYR A 143 -15.44 9.36 0.82
CA TYR A 143 -15.79 10.01 2.08
C TYR A 143 -15.11 9.37 3.30
N ASP A 144 -15.08 8.04 3.39
CA ASP A 144 -14.38 7.35 4.49
C ASP A 144 -12.91 7.75 4.52
N TYR A 145 -12.26 7.70 3.35
CA TYR A 145 -10.85 8.04 3.24
C TYR A 145 -10.57 9.50 3.63
N MET A 146 -11.46 10.43 3.24
CA MET A 146 -11.37 11.83 3.65
C MET A 146 -11.38 11.99 5.18
N VAL A 147 -12.32 11.34 5.87
CA VAL A 147 -12.44 11.38 7.33
C VAL A 147 -11.20 10.78 7.98
N ILE A 148 -10.75 9.63 7.47
CA ILE A 148 -9.58 8.90 7.98
C ILE A 148 -8.29 9.68 7.80
N GLU A 149 -8.03 10.27 6.63
CA GLU A 149 -6.82 11.04 6.37
C GLU A 149 -6.66 12.19 7.38
N GLU A 150 -7.78 12.85 7.71
CA GLU A 150 -7.77 13.92 8.70
C GLU A 150 -7.50 13.39 10.11
N LEU A 151 -8.28 12.41 10.56
CA LEU A 151 -8.20 11.81 11.89
C LEU A 151 -6.84 11.16 12.16
N PHE A 152 -6.31 10.39 11.21
CA PHE A 152 -5.01 9.73 11.35
C PHE A 152 -3.86 10.73 11.32
N GLY A 153 -4.11 11.91 10.75
CA GLY A 153 -3.22 13.05 10.81
C GLY A 153 -2.97 13.63 12.19
N GLU A 154 -3.85 13.35 13.15
CA GLU A 154 -3.72 13.77 14.54
C GLU A 154 -3.03 12.71 15.40
N LEU A 155 -2.71 11.53 14.83
CA LEU A 155 -2.06 10.45 15.55
C LEU A 155 -0.55 10.69 15.69
N PRO A 156 0.07 10.20 16.77
CA PRO A 156 -0.54 9.50 17.91
C PRO A 156 -1.20 10.42 18.95
N ASP A 157 -1.03 11.75 18.85
CA ASP A 157 -1.35 12.69 19.94
C ASP A 157 -2.83 12.70 20.33
N ALA A 158 -3.74 12.53 19.35
CA ALA A 158 -5.18 12.48 19.59
C ALA A 158 -5.62 11.34 20.55
N LEU A 159 -4.88 10.24 20.62
CA LEU A 159 -5.24 9.09 21.45
C LEU A 159 -4.66 9.17 22.87
N VAL A 160 -3.76 10.12 23.14
CA VAL A 160 -3.17 10.35 24.47
C VAL A 160 -4.21 10.96 25.42
N ASN A 161 -4.97 11.95 24.95
CA ASN A 161 -6.00 12.61 25.75
C ASN A 161 -7.31 11.77 25.74
N PRO A 162 -7.85 11.34 26.90
CA PRO A 162 -9.05 10.50 26.93
C PRO A 162 -10.30 11.12 26.30
N ALA A 163 -10.48 12.43 26.42
CA ALA A 163 -11.63 13.14 25.83
C ALA A 163 -11.49 13.22 24.31
N ARG A 164 -10.31 13.60 23.79
CA ARG A 164 -10.05 13.59 22.34
C ARG A 164 -10.13 12.17 21.78
N ARG A 165 -9.59 11.17 22.47
CA ARG A 165 -9.71 9.75 22.08
C ARG A 165 -11.16 9.33 21.90
N LYS A 166 -12.05 9.72 22.81
CA LYS A 166 -13.48 9.42 22.72
C LYS A 166 -14.13 10.13 21.53
N SER A 167 -13.89 11.42 21.34
CA SER A 167 -14.46 12.15 20.21
C SER A 167 -13.90 11.68 18.87
N TRP A 168 -12.61 11.40 18.78
CA TRP A 168 -11.94 10.82 17.62
C TRP A 168 -12.56 9.49 17.22
N MET A 169 -12.82 8.60 18.18
CA MET A 169 -13.49 7.31 17.92
C MET A 169 -14.92 7.51 17.41
N GLY A 170 -15.66 8.45 18.02
CA GLY A 170 -17.00 8.81 17.55
C GLY A 170 -17.00 9.40 16.13
N GLU A 171 -16.05 10.29 15.83
CA GLU A 171 -15.87 10.91 14.51
C GLU A 171 -15.54 9.88 13.43
N PHE A 172 -14.69 8.90 13.74
CA PHE A 172 -14.43 7.76 12.85
C PHE A 172 -15.72 6.96 12.62
N LEU A 173 -16.32 6.46 13.70
CA LEU A 173 -17.43 5.50 13.66
C LEU A 173 -18.69 6.06 12.99
N THR A 174 -18.91 7.37 13.11
CA THR A 174 -20.13 8.04 12.62
C THR A 174 -19.91 8.87 11.37
N ARG A 175 -18.73 8.80 10.74
CA ARG A 175 -18.34 9.73 9.66
C ARG A 175 -18.61 11.18 10.05
N ARG A 176 -18.08 11.59 11.21
CA ARG A 176 -18.26 12.93 11.80
C ARG A 176 -19.73 13.31 12.01
N GLY A 177 -20.54 12.33 12.43
CA GLY A 177 -21.95 12.51 12.72
C GLY A 177 -22.87 12.56 11.50
N THR A 178 -22.38 12.23 10.31
CA THR A 178 -23.24 12.08 9.12
C THR A 178 -24.09 10.81 9.19
N LEU A 179 -23.61 9.77 9.88
CA LEU A 179 -24.37 8.54 10.16
C LEU A 179 -25.17 8.74 11.46
N ARG A 180 -26.50 8.61 11.38
CA ARG A 180 -27.40 9.05 12.45
C ARG A 180 -27.84 7.91 13.37
N THR A 181 -27.89 6.69 12.85
CA THR A 181 -28.32 5.50 13.59
C THR A 181 -27.17 4.53 13.77
N SER A 182 -27.19 3.77 14.88
CA SER A 182 -26.12 2.82 15.22
C SER A 182 -25.90 1.72 14.18
N ASP A 183 -26.93 1.43 13.38
CA ASP A 183 -26.91 0.39 12.34
C ASP A 183 -26.19 0.88 11.08
N GLU A 184 -26.08 2.20 10.90
CA GLU A 184 -25.33 2.83 9.79
C GLU A 184 -23.86 3.03 10.14
N TRP A 185 -23.48 2.94 11.42
CA TRP A 185 -22.13 3.22 11.89
C TRP A 185 -21.10 2.24 11.31
N LEU A 186 -19.88 2.72 11.16
CA LEU A 186 -18.74 2.00 10.57
C LEU A 186 -18.12 0.96 11.53
N TRP A 187 -18.92 0.02 12.02
CA TRP A 187 -18.46 -0.99 12.98
C TRP A 187 -17.45 -1.95 12.37
N ASP A 188 -17.69 -2.41 11.14
CA ASP A 188 -16.77 -3.33 10.45
C ASP A 188 -15.44 -2.65 10.12
N GLU A 189 -15.47 -1.39 9.67
CA GLU A 189 -14.26 -0.59 9.44
C GLU A 189 -13.54 -0.28 10.76
N LEU A 190 -14.27 -0.07 11.86
CA LEU A 190 -13.67 0.10 13.18
C LEU A 190 -12.93 -1.18 13.60
N PHE A 191 -13.53 -2.36 13.43
CA PHE A 191 -12.85 -3.62 13.72
C PHE A 191 -11.65 -3.86 12.78
N ALA A 192 -11.79 -3.52 11.49
CA ALA A 192 -10.68 -3.57 10.54
C ALA A 192 -9.54 -2.63 10.96
N MET A 193 -9.83 -1.42 11.44
CA MET A 193 -8.82 -0.50 11.99
C MET A 193 -8.16 -1.08 13.24
N LEU A 194 -8.95 -1.61 14.18
CA LEU A 194 -8.44 -2.18 15.43
C LEU A 194 -7.59 -3.43 15.21
N SER A 195 -7.81 -4.18 14.12
CA SER A 195 -6.97 -5.34 13.79
C SER A 195 -5.48 -5.00 13.62
N PHE A 196 -5.15 -3.77 13.21
CA PHE A 196 -3.76 -3.30 13.15
C PHE A 196 -3.08 -3.25 14.52
N THR A 197 -3.83 -3.16 15.62
CA THR A 197 -3.25 -3.20 16.98
C THR A 197 -2.77 -4.59 17.39
N GLN A 198 -3.24 -5.62 16.68
CA GLN A 198 -2.85 -7.02 16.89
C GLN A 198 -1.64 -7.42 16.03
N VAL A 199 -1.23 -6.57 15.09
CA VAL A 199 -0.04 -6.82 14.27
C VAL A 199 1.21 -6.72 15.16
N PRO A 200 1.99 -7.81 15.33
CA PRO A 200 3.18 -7.79 16.16
C PRO A 200 4.24 -6.85 15.57
N ARG A 201 5.10 -6.26 16.42
CA ARG A 201 6.29 -5.51 15.97
C ARG A 201 7.42 -6.50 15.70
N GLN A 202 7.57 -6.87 14.44
CA GLN A 202 8.53 -7.88 13.99
C GLN A 202 9.25 -7.42 12.72
N ASN A 203 10.23 -8.19 12.29
CA ASN A 203 11.05 -7.90 11.13
C ASN A 203 10.20 -7.61 9.89
N LEU A 204 10.52 -6.55 9.16
CA LEU A 204 9.81 -6.19 7.93
C LEU A 204 9.81 -7.33 6.91
N LEU A 205 10.91 -8.10 6.86
CA LEU A 205 11.08 -9.22 5.94
C LEU A 205 10.31 -10.49 6.36
N SER A 206 9.55 -10.42 7.46
CA SER A 206 8.76 -11.54 8.01
C SER A 206 7.25 -11.35 7.94
N TYR A 207 6.77 -10.20 7.46
CA TYR A 207 5.33 -9.96 7.30
C TYR A 207 4.82 -10.53 5.99
N ALA A 208 3.57 -11.01 6.01
CA ALA A 208 2.77 -11.04 4.80
C ALA A 208 2.20 -9.65 4.51
N TYR A 209 2.29 -9.18 3.26
CA TYR A 209 1.74 -7.89 2.85
C TYR A 209 0.61 -8.08 1.84
N ASN A 210 -0.52 -7.41 2.02
CA ASN A 210 -1.73 -7.61 1.22
C ASN A 210 -2.14 -6.30 0.53
N SER A 211 -2.78 -6.43 -0.63
CA SER A 211 -3.27 -5.30 -1.40
C SER A 211 -4.47 -4.59 -0.78
N MET A 212 -5.18 -5.29 0.11
CA MET A 212 -6.47 -4.95 0.74
C MET A 212 -7.63 -4.79 -0.25
N GLY A 213 -7.48 -3.91 -1.25
CA GLY A 213 -8.39 -3.74 -2.37
C GLY A 213 -8.16 -4.80 -3.46
N ALA A 214 -9.18 -4.95 -4.30
CA ALA A 214 -9.16 -5.88 -5.42
C ALA A 214 -8.70 -5.20 -6.73
N PHE A 215 -8.36 -6.03 -7.71
CA PHE A 215 -7.97 -5.63 -9.06
C PHE A 215 -8.71 -6.51 -10.07
N ARG A 216 -8.86 -6.01 -11.29
CA ARG A 216 -8.97 -6.87 -12.46
C ARG A 216 -7.72 -7.76 -12.53
N TYR A 217 -7.89 -8.97 -13.01
CA TYR A 217 -6.82 -9.95 -13.21
C TYR A 217 -7.08 -10.68 -14.53
N GLY A 218 -6.80 -9.99 -15.63
CA GLY A 218 -7.22 -10.33 -16.99
C GLY A 218 -8.74 -10.54 -17.05
N ASP A 219 -9.11 -11.81 -17.16
CA ASP A 219 -10.47 -12.30 -17.23
C ASP A 219 -11.20 -12.40 -15.87
N HIS A 220 -10.48 -12.22 -14.77
CA HIS A 220 -10.96 -12.47 -13.41
C HIS A 220 -10.82 -11.26 -12.49
N ILE A 221 -11.20 -11.43 -11.23
CA ILE A 221 -11.03 -10.46 -10.15
C ILE A 221 -10.14 -11.07 -9.07
N ALA A 222 -9.21 -10.29 -8.53
CA ALA A 222 -8.23 -10.80 -7.58
C ALA A 222 -7.91 -9.85 -6.44
N LYS A 223 -7.45 -10.42 -5.32
CA LYS A 223 -6.56 -9.76 -4.36
C LYS A 223 -5.15 -10.34 -4.48
N VAL A 224 -4.16 -9.56 -4.09
CA VAL A 224 -2.74 -9.91 -4.17
C VAL A 224 -2.11 -9.82 -2.79
N ARG A 225 -1.21 -10.75 -2.46
CA ARG A 225 -0.36 -10.66 -1.28
C ARG A 225 1.07 -11.11 -1.57
N THR A 226 2.00 -10.73 -0.70
CA THR A 226 3.31 -11.37 -0.60
C THR A 226 3.41 -12.13 0.72
N VAL A 227 4.09 -13.27 0.70
CA VAL A 227 4.42 -14.05 1.92
C VAL A 227 5.92 -14.34 1.94
N PRO A 228 6.60 -14.20 3.08
CA PRO A 228 8.04 -14.42 3.16
C PRO A 228 8.35 -15.91 3.05
N VAL A 229 9.44 -16.24 2.36
CA VAL A 229 9.93 -17.63 2.22
C VAL A 229 11.32 -17.84 2.82
N SER A 230 11.97 -16.77 3.26
CA SER A 230 13.27 -16.81 3.92
C SER A 230 13.13 -16.62 5.43
N PRO A 231 13.94 -17.31 6.25
CA PRO A 231 14.04 -17.00 7.68
C PRO A 231 14.76 -15.66 7.90
N VAL A 232 14.38 -14.97 8.97
CA VAL A 232 15.06 -13.75 9.45
C VAL A 232 15.87 -14.05 10.71
N ALA A 233 16.99 -13.35 10.92
CA ALA A 233 17.82 -13.50 12.12
C ALA A 233 17.22 -12.74 13.32
N HIS A 234 16.64 -11.57 13.07
CA HIS A 234 16.10 -10.66 14.08
C HIS A 234 14.58 -10.54 13.95
N LEU A 235 13.85 -11.58 14.39
CA LEU A 235 12.39 -11.60 14.27
C LEU A 235 11.70 -10.49 15.08
N ALA A 236 12.05 -10.30 16.34
CA ALA A 236 11.43 -9.29 17.19
C ALA A 236 12.09 -7.92 17.00
N VAL A 237 11.27 -6.87 16.83
CA VAL A 237 11.74 -5.49 16.66
C VAL A 237 11.33 -4.68 17.90
N ASP A 238 12.30 -4.34 18.75
CA ASP A 238 12.06 -3.53 19.96
C ASP A 238 12.10 -2.03 19.65
N VAL A 239 10.94 -1.51 19.22
CA VAL A 239 10.73 -0.09 18.92
C VAL A 239 10.81 0.83 20.15
N ARG A 240 10.88 0.29 21.38
CA ARG A 240 11.03 1.08 22.61
C ARG A 240 12.50 1.26 22.98
N ALA A 241 13.34 0.27 22.66
CA ALA A 241 14.77 0.36 22.85
C ALA A 241 15.45 1.26 21.79
N ASP A 242 14.91 1.30 20.57
CA ASP A 242 15.46 2.05 19.45
C ASP A 242 14.36 2.80 18.67
N GLY A 243 14.55 4.12 18.48
CA GLY A 243 13.63 4.97 17.73
C GLY A 243 13.59 4.69 16.23
N GLU A 244 14.63 4.04 15.69
CA GLU A 244 14.80 3.64 14.30
C GLU A 244 14.85 2.11 14.13
N ALA A 245 14.28 1.37 15.08
CA ALA A 245 14.39 -0.09 15.18
C ALA A 245 14.06 -0.83 13.87
N PHE A 246 13.03 -0.40 13.12
CA PHE A 246 12.67 -1.05 11.86
C PHE A 246 13.72 -0.83 10.77
N ARG A 247 14.25 0.39 10.63
CA ARG A 247 15.32 0.68 9.66
C ARG A 247 16.59 -0.07 10.03
N ASN A 248 17.02 0.01 11.30
CA ASN A 248 18.26 -0.61 11.74
C ASN A 248 18.21 -2.14 11.58
N THR A 249 17.06 -2.76 11.90
CA THR A 249 16.85 -4.19 11.66
C THR A 249 16.87 -4.54 10.17
N LEU A 250 16.22 -3.73 9.32
CA LEU A 250 16.20 -3.95 7.87
C LEU A 250 17.60 -3.84 7.24
N VAL A 251 18.38 -2.83 7.64
CA VAL A 251 19.77 -2.63 7.19
C VAL A 251 20.64 -3.83 7.58
N ALA A 252 20.53 -4.30 8.83
CA ALA A 252 21.29 -5.47 9.29
C ALA A 252 20.94 -6.72 8.49
N GLU A 253 19.65 -7.05 8.34
CA GLU A 253 19.21 -8.23 7.58
C GLU A 253 19.62 -8.18 6.10
N ALA A 254 19.49 -7.00 5.48
CA ALA A 254 19.84 -6.79 4.08
C ALA A 254 21.33 -7.00 3.82
N GLY A 255 22.19 -6.54 4.74
CA GLY A 255 23.64 -6.66 4.62
C GLY A 255 24.17 -8.07 4.90
N GLU A 256 23.39 -8.92 5.58
CA GLU A 256 23.82 -10.26 5.99
C GLU A 256 23.49 -11.37 4.98
N ARG A 257 22.30 -11.36 4.39
CA ARG A 257 21.78 -12.51 3.63
C ARG A 257 20.77 -12.13 2.56
N ASP A 258 20.51 -13.09 1.68
CA ASP A 258 19.43 -13.01 0.69
C ASP A 258 18.08 -13.26 1.37
N HIS A 259 17.04 -12.60 0.85
CA HIS A 259 15.66 -12.72 1.28
C HIS A 259 14.74 -12.99 0.09
N GLY A 260 13.52 -13.44 0.38
CA GLY A 260 12.56 -13.67 -0.69
C GLY A 260 11.13 -13.75 -0.21
N PHE A 261 10.23 -13.54 -1.17
CA PHE A 261 8.79 -13.65 -0.98
C PHE A 261 8.16 -14.43 -2.13
N GLU A 262 7.03 -15.07 -1.87
CA GLU A 262 6.09 -15.48 -2.92
C GLU A 262 5.06 -14.38 -3.11
N LEU A 263 4.88 -13.95 -4.36
CA LEU A 263 3.74 -13.14 -4.78
C LEU A 263 2.57 -14.08 -5.08
N GLN A 264 1.48 -13.91 -4.35
CA GLN A 264 0.32 -14.78 -4.39
C GLN A 264 -0.94 -14.01 -4.79
N VAL A 265 -1.84 -14.72 -5.48
CA VAL A 265 -3.12 -14.22 -5.98
C VAL A 265 -4.24 -15.07 -5.40
N GLN A 266 -5.32 -14.42 -4.96
CA GLN A 266 -6.58 -15.07 -4.59
C GLN A 266 -7.66 -14.58 -5.55
N LEU A 267 -8.16 -15.48 -6.39
CA LEU A 267 -9.22 -15.17 -7.36
C LEU A 267 -10.60 -15.17 -6.69
N ASN A 268 -11.48 -14.28 -7.12
CA ASN A 268 -12.83 -14.18 -6.60
C ASN A 268 -13.70 -15.35 -7.07
N THR A 269 -14.50 -15.93 -6.18
CA THR A 269 -15.46 -17.00 -6.50
C THR A 269 -16.91 -16.64 -6.14
N ASP A 270 -17.12 -15.55 -5.41
CA ASP A 270 -18.42 -15.14 -4.90
C ASP A 270 -18.40 -13.65 -4.50
N LEU A 271 -18.99 -12.77 -5.31
CA LEU A 271 -19.01 -11.32 -5.04
C LEU A 271 -19.76 -10.93 -3.76
N THR A 272 -20.60 -11.80 -3.22
CA THR A 272 -21.32 -11.53 -1.96
C THR A 272 -20.43 -11.80 -0.75
N ARG A 273 -19.70 -12.93 -0.76
CA ARG A 273 -18.82 -13.33 0.35
C ARG A 273 -17.39 -12.82 0.22
N MET A 274 -17.00 -12.43 -0.99
CA MET A 274 -15.71 -11.83 -1.33
C MET A 274 -15.98 -10.47 -2.01
N PRO A 275 -16.52 -9.48 -1.29
CA PRO A 275 -16.90 -8.21 -1.89
C PRO A 275 -15.69 -7.42 -2.38
N VAL A 276 -15.85 -6.73 -3.52
CA VAL A 276 -14.85 -5.80 -4.10
C VAL A 276 -14.91 -4.44 -3.42
N ASP A 277 -16.11 -3.86 -3.29
CA ASP A 277 -16.35 -2.53 -2.72
C ASP A 277 -16.38 -2.50 -1.19
N ASN A 278 -16.12 -3.64 -0.53
CA ASN A 278 -15.97 -3.70 0.92
C ASN A 278 -14.62 -4.33 1.32
N THR A 279 -13.68 -3.47 1.68
CA THR A 279 -12.32 -3.80 2.10
C THR A 279 -12.19 -4.18 3.57
N SER A 280 -13.22 -3.99 4.40
CA SER A 280 -13.22 -4.45 5.79
C SER A 280 -13.47 -5.97 5.92
N VAL A 281 -13.85 -6.62 4.81
CA VAL A 281 -14.10 -8.06 4.74
C VAL A 281 -12.87 -8.82 4.22
N GLU A 282 -12.37 -9.73 5.05
CA GLU A 282 -11.37 -10.72 4.63
C GLU A 282 -12.03 -11.77 3.72
N TRP A 283 -11.40 -12.05 2.58
CA TRP A 283 -11.88 -13.05 1.64
C TRP A 283 -11.56 -14.47 2.15
N PRO A 284 -12.55 -15.35 2.39
CA PRO A 284 -12.29 -16.64 3.03
C PRO A 284 -11.45 -17.57 2.15
N GLU A 285 -10.33 -18.08 2.69
CA GLU A 285 -9.44 -19.00 1.97
C GLU A 285 -10.12 -20.34 1.62
N GLN A 286 -11.21 -20.69 2.30
CA GLN A 286 -12.03 -21.87 1.98
C GLN A 286 -12.82 -21.69 0.67
N LEU A 287 -13.09 -20.45 0.25
CA LEU A 287 -13.79 -20.15 -1.00
C LEU A 287 -12.83 -20.01 -2.18
N SER A 288 -11.63 -19.49 -1.93
CA SER A 288 -10.52 -19.53 -2.89
C SER A 288 -9.19 -19.51 -2.15
N PRO A 289 -8.28 -20.46 -2.43
CA PRO A 289 -6.93 -20.43 -1.86
C PRO A 289 -6.09 -19.30 -2.49
N TRP A 290 -4.97 -19.01 -1.84
CA TRP A 290 -3.90 -18.21 -2.43
C TRP A 290 -3.01 -19.09 -3.30
N VAL A 291 -2.69 -18.63 -4.50
CA VAL A 291 -1.82 -19.32 -5.45
C VAL A 291 -0.62 -18.45 -5.78
N THR A 292 0.58 -19.01 -5.66
CA THR A 292 1.84 -18.33 -6.02
C THR A 292 1.90 -18.13 -7.52
N VAL A 293 2.07 -16.87 -7.93
CA VAL A 293 2.17 -16.45 -9.34
C VAL A 293 3.57 -15.95 -9.72
N ALA A 294 4.36 -15.53 -8.72
CA ALA A 294 5.75 -15.15 -8.94
C ALA A 294 6.58 -15.30 -7.65
N HIS A 295 7.89 -15.38 -7.81
CA HIS A 295 8.85 -15.32 -6.70
C HIS A 295 9.58 -13.97 -6.74
N ILE A 296 9.72 -13.33 -5.59
CA ILE A 296 10.47 -12.09 -5.41
C ILE A 296 11.78 -12.46 -4.72
N ALA A 297 12.89 -12.34 -5.43
CA ALA A 297 14.23 -12.52 -4.87
C ALA A 297 14.83 -11.16 -4.50
N ILE A 298 15.32 -11.03 -3.28
CA ILE A 298 15.96 -9.83 -2.75
C ILE A 298 17.40 -10.21 -2.35
N PRO A 299 18.41 -9.96 -3.20
CA PRO A 299 19.78 -10.33 -2.89
C PRO A 299 20.32 -9.51 -1.72
N ARG A 300 21.31 -10.06 -1.01
CA ARG A 300 22.11 -9.37 0.00
C ARG A 300 22.68 -8.08 -0.60
N GLN A 301 22.49 -6.97 0.09
CA GLN A 301 22.85 -5.63 -0.38
C GLN A 301 23.00 -4.65 0.79
N ASP A 302 23.80 -3.61 0.60
CA ASP A 302 23.90 -2.51 1.56
C ASP A 302 22.85 -1.44 1.24
N ILE A 303 22.03 -1.10 2.23
CA ILE A 303 21.00 -0.04 2.15
C ILE A 303 21.17 1.01 3.28
N GLY A 304 22.31 0.95 3.99
CA GLY A 304 22.58 1.76 5.18
C GLY A 304 22.80 3.23 4.89
N GLY A 305 23.28 3.57 3.69
CA GLY A 305 23.59 4.94 3.29
C GLY A 305 22.38 5.85 3.11
N GLU A 306 22.63 7.17 3.17
CA GLU A 306 21.60 8.20 3.03
C GLU A 306 21.07 8.28 1.59
N GLU A 307 21.89 7.92 0.61
CA GLU A 307 21.52 7.82 -0.80
C GLU A 307 20.35 6.85 -1.02
N ASN A 308 20.28 5.77 -0.25
CA ASN A 308 19.14 4.84 -0.29
C ASN A 308 17.84 5.53 0.11
N LEU A 309 17.87 6.32 1.20
CA LEU A 309 16.70 7.07 1.66
C LEU A 309 16.35 8.20 0.71
N ALA A 310 17.33 8.86 0.09
CA ALA A 310 17.11 9.91 -0.90
C ALA A 310 16.45 9.34 -2.17
N ALA A 311 16.96 8.22 -2.71
CA ALA A 311 16.37 7.50 -3.82
C ALA A 311 14.93 7.05 -3.51
N ALA A 312 14.73 6.47 -2.32
CA ALA A 312 13.40 6.04 -1.88
C ALA A 312 12.45 7.22 -1.67
N ASP A 313 12.96 8.39 -1.27
CA ASP A 313 12.14 9.59 -1.13
C ASP A 313 11.71 10.13 -2.49
N GLY A 314 12.59 10.17 -3.49
CA GLY A 314 12.26 10.57 -4.86
C GLY A 314 11.37 9.56 -5.60
N THR A 315 11.36 8.30 -5.20
CA THR A 315 10.56 7.27 -5.89
C THR A 315 9.06 7.39 -5.59
N SER A 316 8.25 7.50 -6.65
CA SER A 316 6.80 7.27 -6.58
C SER A 316 6.46 5.79 -6.81
N ILE A 317 5.52 5.24 -6.04
CA ILE A 317 4.93 3.91 -6.25
C ILE A 317 3.41 4.05 -6.13
N THR A 318 2.65 3.69 -7.17
CA THR A 318 1.19 3.87 -7.22
C THR A 318 0.51 2.67 -7.86
N PRO A 319 -0.62 2.15 -7.33
CA PRO A 319 -1.26 0.97 -7.90
C PRO A 319 -1.84 1.21 -9.31
N TRP A 320 -1.88 2.46 -9.76
CA TRP A 320 -2.36 2.85 -11.09
C TRP A 320 -1.27 2.86 -12.17
N ARG A 321 0.01 2.67 -11.79
CA ARG A 321 1.04 2.23 -12.75
C ARG A 321 0.92 0.75 -12.96
N THR A 322 -0.11 0.39 -13.70
CA THR A 322 -0.49 -0.98 -13.99
C THR A 322 -1.03 -1.04 -15.41
N ARG A 323 -1.36 -2.24 -15.89
CA ARG A 323 -1.95 -2.44 -17.22
C ARG A 323 -3.45 -2.66 -17.08
N GLU A 324 -4.19 -2.56 -18.19
CA GLU A 324 -5.65 -2.77 -18.17
C GLU A 324 -6.05 -4.09 -17.51
N ASP A 325 -5.32 -5.17 -17.81
CA ASP A 325 -5.56 -6.50 -17.20
C ASP A 325 -5.40 -6.52 -15.67
N HIS A 326 -4.77 -5.51 -15.09
CA HIS A 326 -4.46 -5.42 -13.65
C HIS A 326 -5.06 -4.15 -13.01
N ARG A 327 -6.09 -3.57 -13.64
CA ARG A 327 -6.77 -2.34 -13.20
C ARG A 327 -7.24 -2.44 -11.74
N PRO A 328 -6.91 -1.48 -10.85
CA PRO A 328 -7.48 -1.42 -9.51
C PRO A 328 -8.99 -1.19 -9.58
N ILE A 329 -9.77 -1.94 -8.82
CA ILE A 329 -11.25 -1.87 -8.85
C ILE A 329 -11.88 -1.70 -7.48
N GLY A 330 -13.05 -1.09 -7.48
CA GLY A 330 -13.77 -0.66 -6.28
C GLY A 330 -13.46 0.81 -5.95
N GLU A 331 -14.37 1.46 -5.24
CA GLU A 331 -14.31 2.91 -5.02
C GLU A 331 -12.99 3.37 -4.40
N ILE A 332 -12.55 2.73 -3.31
CA ILE A 332 -11.30 3.11 -2.64
C ILE A 332 -10.07 2.93 -3.53
N GLN A 333 -10.06 1.94 -4.43
CA GLN A 333 -8.97 1.73 -5.38
C GLN A 333 -8.94 2.84 -6.44
N ARG A 334 -10.11 3.32 -6.90
CA ARG A 334 -10.22 4.50 -7.77
C ARG A 334 -9.73 5.77 -7.10
N VAL A 335 -10.06 5.98 -5.81
CA VAL A 335 -9.55 7.12 -5.02
C VAL A 335 -8.02 7.15 -5.00
N ARG A 336 -7.37 5.98 -4.93
CA ARG A 336 -5.90 5.88 -4.88
C ARG A 336 -5.22 6.43 -6.13
N GLU A 337 -5.86 6.49 -7.29
CA GLU A 337 -5.27 7.07 -8.50
C GLU A 337 -4.84 8.52 -8.23
N GLU A 338 -5.83 9.36 -7.94
CA GLU A 338 -5.61 10.79 -7.75
C GLU A 338 -4.92 11.09 -6.43
N VAL A 339 -5.16 10.34 -5.35
CA VAL A 339 -4.44 10.55 -4.08
C VAL A 339 -2.92 10.37 -4.27
N TYR A 340 -2.50 9.26 -4.88
CA TYR A 340 -1.07 8.98 -5.07
C TYR A 340 -0.46 9.95 -6.08
N ARG A 341 -1.15 10.20 -7.20
CA ARG A 341 -0.72 11.12 -8.24
C ARG A 341 -0.52 12.54 -7.71
N ARG A 342 -1.51 13.08 -6.99
CA ARG A 342 -1.47 14.45 -6.44
C ARG A 342 -0.44 14.59 -5.33
N SER A 343 -0.27 13.56 -4.49
CA SER A 343 0.82 13.54 -3.50
C SER A 343 2.19 13.53 -4.19
N SER A 344 2.37 12.73 -5.25
CA SER A 344 3.62 12.69 -6.02
C SER A 344 3.94 14.06 -6.63
N ILE A 345 3.00 14.65 -7.39
CA ILE A 345 3.19 15.97 -8.02
C ILE A 345 3.60 17.03 -6.98
N GLU A 346 2.88 17.11 -5.87
CA GLU A 346 3.10 18.17 -4.90
C GLU A 346 4.41 17.98 -4.12
N ARG A 347 4.77 16.75 -3.76
CA ARG A 347 6.06 16.47 -3.09
C ARG A 347 7.24 16.77 -4.01
N HIS A 348 7.21 16.30 -5.25
CA HIS A 348 8.29 16.55 -6.21
C HIS A 348 8.51 18.05 -6.41
N ARG A 349 7.41 18.79 -6.60
CA ARG A 349 7.44 20.25 -6.73
C ARG A 349 8.03 20.95 -5.50
N LEU A 350 7.56 20.58 -4.30
CA LEU A 350 8.02 21.22 -3.05
C LEU A 350 9.45 20.83 -2.67
N ASN A 351 9.89 19.64 -3.04
CA ASN A 351 11.22 19.12 -2.72
C ASN A 351 12.26 19.44 -3.81
N GLY A 352 11.87 20.08 -4.92
CA GLY A 352 12.76 20.32 -6.04
C GLY A 352 13.25 19.05 -6.74
N GLN A 353 12.48 17.95 -6.65
CA GLN A 353 12.81 16.66 -7.24
C GLN A 353 12.11 16.51 -8.60
N PRO A 354 12.79 16.04 -9.65
CA PRO A 354 12.13 15.74 -10.92
C PRO A 354 11.16 14.56 -10.75
N ARG A 355 9.93 14.69 -11.27
CA ARG A 355 8.98 13.58 -11.34
C ARG A 355 9.22 12.81 -12.64
N VAL A 356 10.12 11.85 -12.58
CA VAL A 356 10.50 10.98 -13.70
C VAL A 356 10.51 9.52 -13.23
N GLU A 357 10.10 8.61 -14.11
CA GLU A 357 10.12 7.18 -13.81
C GLU A 357 11.47 6.58 -14.26
N PRO A 358 12.19 5.86 -13.37
CA PRO A 358 13.43 5.20 -13.72
C PRO A 358 13.16 3.99 -14.63
N ALA A 359 14.11 3.68 -15.52
CA ALA A 359 14.01 2.54 -16.42
C ALA A 359 14.52 1.22 -15.80
N SER A 360 15.27 1.28 -14.69
CA SER A 360 15.80 0.11 -13.98
C SER A 360 16.08 0.40 -12.51
N SER A 361 16.30 -0.66 -11.71
CA SER A 361 16.77 -0.57 -10.33
C SER A 361 18.15 0.06 -10.24
N SER A 362 19.02 -0.19 -11.23
CA SER A 362 20.36 0.39 -11.29
C SER A 362 20.35 1.89 -11.54
N GLU A 363 19.49 2.40 -12.42
CA GLU A 363 19.32 3.86 -12.59
C GLU A 363 18.83 4.56 -11.32
N LEU A 364 18.11 3.82 -10.46
CA LEU A 364 17.55 4.36 -9.23
C LEU A 364 18.49 4.27 -8.02
N LEU A 365 19.36 3.26 -7.96
CA LEU A 365 20.15 2.91 -6.77
C LEU A 365 21.67 3.01 -6.96
N ASP A 366 22.17 2.99 -8.20
CA ASP A 366 23.59 3.10 -8.54
C ASP A 366 23.91 4.52 -9.06
#